data_AF-A0A9P6XA51-F1
#
_entry.id   AF-A0A9P6XA51-F1
#
_cell.length_a   1.000
_cell.length_b   1.000
_cell.length_c   1.000
_cell.angle_alpha   90.00
_cell.angle_beta   90.00
_cell.angle_gamma   90.00
#
_symmetry.space_group_name_H-M   'P 1'
#
loop_
_entity.id
_entity.type
_entity.pdbx_description
1 polymer ?
#
loop_
_entity_poly.entity_id
_entity_poly.type
_entity_poly.pdbx_seq_one_letter_code
_entity_poly.pdbx_strand_id
1 'polypeptide(L)'
;MSKQNKLKELNNIVAVFVVQFDVHKGNIIEWQYPADFNLEGVEYQAICSGLHNVDSDILYFSRQDKYYGISVFKNMPVDTSRGAYMKAIGILVKPTRQTGDCGEVWKHKDYLIKEINQHMVEEIEPERYENLMNYYNQYKYCENQVKSARTSWLNDKSLLYATEHSVNYNLIHNMPAAINQQELIKPNDFLDLLELLGDNIFVLWKASILKKRIMFMDDPKIGNSSGYVYCTHLMGHTPDKYKAIKPIIPKFIVGVNDISELEKSQNSFVACTPDTIFQIKSNLYDIALTFSSTHSSPYYSQIPTTTSIREAPNKRLLIKSNTHSVPAAANTADTKRYYILLDLLSLSNGDFNPMPIKTSSSSLITSFYYWLYEEEDETKREMGEEHWKDMFARKSSRSLSAHSSHSSSRRSGYTDDEDATEIDPNEICEVVAARVSNDLGISSNYFQQKYQPINNILINFFQNLTYFLLLTLQDIISESENDDDVVTIHPKDMVELGLDPIQDSDFIIELAQLYFEEEKKRFQIELEFIQCLSNPWYLNNLAQQQYFRDPAFLNYLKYLQYWKQPEYAKFVVYPHALYFLDLLQHAEFRDYISTSENTQEVHRMQYYHWQYLRNPPSTTTVEEPQ
;
A
#
# COMPACT_ATOMS: atom_id res chain seq x y z
N MET A 1 21.52 -26.96 -5.03
CA MET A 1 20.60 -27.22 -6.15
C MET A 1 20.75 -26.10 -7.16
N SER A 2 21.11 -26.42 -8.42
CA SER A 2 21.66 -25.47 -9.40
C SER A 2 20.61 -24.48 -9.94
N LYS A 3 21.05 -23.25 -10.27
CA LYS A 3 20.25 -22.15 -10.86
C LYS A 3 19.38 -22.56 -12.06
N GLN A 4 19.74 -23.62 -12.78
CA GLN A 4 18.97 -24.15 -13.91
C GLN A 4 17.63 -24.79 -13.51
N ASN A 5 17.46 -25.28 -12.27
CA ASN A 5 16.19 -25.86 -11.84
C ASN A 5 15.13 -24.80 -11.49
N LYS A 6 15.51 -23.56 -11.12
CA LYS A 6 14.55 -22.50 -10.79
C LYS A 6 13.82 -21.92 -12.02
N LEU A 7 14.45 -21.92 -13.20
CA LEU A 7 13.83 -21.39 -14.42
C LEU A 7 12.78 -22.33 -15.02
N LYS A 8 12.86 -23.65 -14.78
CA LYS A 8 11.89 -24.62 -15.32
C LYS A 8 10.46 -24.46 -14.77
N GLU A 9 10.27 -23.66 -13.71
CA GLU A 9 8.97 -23.37 -13.10
C GLU A 9 8.27 -22.14 -13.72
N LEU A 10 8.92 -21.44 -14.68
CA LEU A 10 8.45 -20.19 -15.28
C LEU A 10 7.85 -20.38 -16.68
N ASN A 11 6.97 -21.37 -16.84
CA ASN A 11 6.32 -21.58 -18.14
C ASN A 11 5.24 -20.52 -18.37
N ASN A 12 5.65 -19.31 -18.73
CA ASN A 12 4.78 -18.15 -18.85
C ASN A 12 5.05 -17.23 -20.05
N ILE A 13 6.01 -17.58 -20.92
CA ILE A 13 6.29 -16.80 -22.14
C ILE A 13 5.17 -16.99 -23.16
N VAL A 14 4.65 -15.88 -23.70
CA VAL A 14 3.61 -15.87 -24.73
C VAL A 14 4.09 -15.42 -26.10
N ALA A 15 5.13 -14.58 -26.16
CA ALA A 15 5.76 -14.17 -27.41
C ALA A 15 7.22 -13.72 -27.21
N VAL A 16 8.02 -13.80 -28.27
CA VAL A 16 9.37 -13.24 -28.39
C VAL A 16 9.42 -12.41 -29.67
N PHE A 17 10.15 -11.29 -29.64
CA PHE A 17 10.20 -10.38 -30.77
C PHE A 17 11.54 -9.66 -30.90
N VAL A 18 11.80 -9.18 -32.10
CA VAL A 18 12.94 -8.33 -32.45
C VAL A 18 12.40 -7.10 -33.17
N VAL A 19 12.78 -5.94 -32.65
CA VAL A 19 12.43 -4.63 -33.20
C VAL A 19 13.69 -3.98 -33.72
N GLN A 20 13.60 -3.39 -34.90
CA GLN A 20 14.68 -2.65 -35.54
C GLN A 20 14.18 -1.25 -35.91
N PHE A 21 15.07 -0.27 -35.79
CA PHE A 21 14.82 1.05 -36.36
C PHE A 21 15.15 1.07 -37.86
N ASP A 22 14.17 1.45 -38.68
CA ASP A 22 14.31 1.71 -40.10
C ASP A 22 14.24 3.22 -40.37
N VAL A 23 15.17 3.73 -41.17
CA VAL A 23 15.29 5.18 -41.46
C VAL A 23 14.06 5.76 -42.15
N HIS A 24 13.30 4.96 -42.91
CA HIS A 24 12.14 5.41 -43.66
C HIS A 24 10.81 5.08 -42.97
N LYS A 25 10.75 3.93 -42.29
CA LYS A 25 9.51 3.42 -41.66
C LYS A 25 9.43 3.70 -40.16
N GLY A 26 10.53 4.10 -39.53
CA GLY A 26 10.62 4.22 -38.07
C GLY A 26 10.82 2.85 -37.41
N ASN A 27 10.29 2.67 -36.20
CA ASN A 27 10.39 1.40 -35.48
C ASN A 27 9.54 0.33 -36.19
N ILE A 28 10.14 -0.82 -36.49
CA ILE A 28 9.45 -1.96 -37.13
C ILE A 28 9.75 -3.25 -36.38
N ILE A 29 8.78 -4.17 -36.35
CA ILE A 29 9.01 -5.54 -35.90
C ILE A 29 9.74 -6.28 -37.02
N GLU A 30 11.03 -6.53 -36.83
CA GLU A 30 11.87 -7.29 -37.77
C GLU A 30 11.49 -8.77 -37.75
N TRP A 31 11.22 -9.30 -36.56
CA TRP A 31 10.89 -10.71 -36.35
C TRP A 31 10.00 -10.90 -35.12
N GLN A 32 9.13 -11.91 -35.15
CA GLN A 32 8.33 -12.31 -34.01
C GLN A 32 8.02 -13.81 -34.00
N TYR A 33 7.78 -14.35 -32.81
CA TYR A 33 7.24 -15.69 -32.63
C TYR A 33 6.35 -15.78 -31.37
N PRO A 34 5.18 -16.45 -31.43
CA PRO A 34 4.53 -17.04 -32.61
C PRO A 34 4.17 -16.02 -33.70
N ALA A 35 4.19 -16.43 -34.96
CA ALA A 35 3.99 -15.51 -36.10
C ALA A 35 2.59 -14.89 -36.15
N ASP A 36 1.60 -15.58 -35.60
CA ASP A 36 0.19 -15.20 -35.54
C ASP A 36 -0.18 -14.35 -34.30
N PHE A 37 0.76 -14.17 -33.36
CA PHE A 37 0.51 -13.38 -32.16
C PHE A 37 0.51 -11.88 -32.50
N ASN A 38 -0.52 -11.14 -32.07
CA ASN A 38 -0.61 -9.70 -32.36
C ASN A 38 0.37 -8.89 -31.48
N LEU A 39 1.47 -8.43 -32.09
CA LEU A 39 2.46 -7.55 -31.47
C LEU A 39 2.40 -6.09 -31.96
N GLU A 40 1.35 -5.69 -32.67
CA GLU A 40 1.20 -4.30 -33.14
C GLU A 40 1.34 -3.28 -32.00
N GLY A 41 2.23 -2.31 -32.18
CA GLY A 41 2.52 -1.25 -31.20
C GLY A 41 3.64 -1.57 -30.21
N VAL A 42 4.09 -2.83 -30.11
CA VAL A 42 5.21 -3.21 -29.22
C VAL A 42 6.50 -2.53 -29.62
N GLU A 43 6.69 -2.24 -30.91
CA GLU A 43 7.84 -1.55 -31.45
C GLU A 43 8.09 -0.18 -30.82
N TYR A 44 7.04 0.50 -30.36
CA TYR A 44 7.13 1.82 -29.71
C TYR A 44 7.39 1.74 -28.20
N GLN A 45 7.03 0.61 -27.56
CA GLN A 45 7.39 0.33 -26.17
C GLN A 45 8.82 -0.24 -26.07
N ALA A 46 9.23 -1.02 -27.07
CA ALA A 46 10.55 -1.65 -27.15
C ALA A 46 11.66 -0.70 -27.58
N ILE A 47 11.34 0.35 -28.36
CA ILE A 47 12.24 1.46 -28.69
C ILE A 47 11.48 2.77 -28.45
N CYS A 48 11.52 3.26 -27.20
CA CYS A 48 10.87 4.52 -26.81
C CYS A 48 11.67 5.76 -27.26
N SER A 49 11.06 6.94 -27.09
CA SER A 49 11.68 8.22 -27.44
C SER A 49 12.97 8.46 -26.66
N GLY A 50 13.94 9.12 -27.32
CA GLY A 50 15.22 9.50 -26.72
C GLY A 50 16.26 8.37 -26.58
N LEU A 51 15.93 7.10 -26.89
CA LEU A 51 16.89 6.00 -26.79
C LEU A 51 18.08 6.09 -27.75
N HIS A 52 17.99 6.89 -28.81
CA HIS A 52 19.11 7.17 -29.71
C HIS A 52 20.29 7.87 -29.01
N ASN A 53 20.05 8.48 -27.84
CA ASN A 53 21.09 9.15 -27.03
C ASN A 53 21.82 8.21 -26.07
N VAL A 54 21.43 6.93 -26.01
CA VAL A 54 22.04 5.93 -25.11
C VAL A 54 22.52 4.71 -25.88
N ASP A 55 23.62 4.11 -25.43
CA ASP A 55 24.18 2.91 -26.08
C ASP A 55 23.33 1.66 -25.83
N SER A 56 22.68 1.58 -24.67
CA SER A 56 21.85 0.45 -24.28
C SER A 56 20.93 0.82 -23.13
N ASP A 57 19.74 0.21 -23.09
CA ASP A 57 18.80 0.31 -21.98
C ASP A 57 17.95 -0.97 -21.85
N ILE A 58 17.27 -1.13 -20.72
CA ILE A 58 16.36 -2.25 -20.46
C ILE A 58 14.99 -1.68 -20.13
N LEU A 59 14.01 -2.03 -20.93
CA LEU A 59 12.66 -1.50 -20.84
C LEU A 59 11.75 -2.58 -20.31
N TYR A 60 10.90 -2.20 -19.36
CA TYR A 60 9.77 -2.99 -18.92
C TYR A 60 8.50 -2.29 -19.36
N PHE A 61 7.50 -3.03 -19.77
CA PHE A 61 6.21 -2.48 -20.20
C PHE A 61 5.08 -3.44 -19.86
N SER A 62 3.88 -2.90 -19.71
CA SER A 62 2.65 -3.69 -19.64
C SER A 62 1.90 -3.58 -20.97
N ARG A 63 1.11 -4.61 -21.29
CA ARG A 63 0.33 -4.63 -22.54
C ARG A 63 -1.05 -5.22 -22.32
N GLN A 64 -2.07 -4.46 -22.75
CA GLN A 64 -3.48 -4.85 -22.73
C GLN A 64 -3.99 -5.32 -21.34
N ASP A 65 -3.38 -4.84 -20.25
CA ASP A 65 -3.63 -5.28 -18.86
C ASP A 65 -3.56 -6.81 -18.65
N LYS A 66 -2.89 -7.53 -19.56
CA LYS A 66 -2.84 -9.01 -19.58
C LYS A 66 -1.42 -9.54 -19.59
N TYR A 67 -0.50 -8.77 -20.14
CA TYR A 67 0.87 -9.22 -20.38
C TYR A 67 1.87 -8.19 -19.88
N TYR A 68 3.05 -8.69 -19.53
CA TYR A 68 4.21 -7.88 -19.18
C TYR A 68 5.35 -8.22 -20.10
N GLY A 69 6.08 -7.19 -20.54
CA GLY A 69 7.18 -7.31 -21.45
C GLY A 69 8.48 -6.81 -20.85
N ILE A 70 9.57 -7.44 -21.28
CA ILE A 70 10.93 -6.92 -21.12
C ILE A 70 11.55 -6.80 -22.51
N SER A 71 12.23 -5.69 -22.77
CA SER A 71 12.98 -5.44 -23.98
C SER A 71 14.38 -4.96 -23.63
N VAL A 72 15.40 -5.51 -24.28
CA VAL A 72 16.79 -5.05 -24.16
C VAL A 72 17.15 -4.32 -25.44
N PHE A 73 17.39 -3.02 -25.32
CA PHE A 73 17.76 -2.13 -26.40
C PHE A 73 19.27 -1.99 -26.51
N LYS A 74 19.77 -1.91 -27.74
CA LYS A 74 21.16 -1.57 -28.04
C LYS A 74 21.26 -0.69 -29.29
N ASN A 75 22.10 0.33 -29.18
CA ASN A 75 22.43 1.27 -30.22
C ASN A 75 23.90 1.09 -30.63
N MET A 76 24.16 0.98 -31.93
CA MET A 76 25.50 1.03 -32.50
C MET A 76 25.61 2.20 -33.48
N PRO A 77 26.51 3.17 -33.24
CA PRO A 77 26.80 4.19 -34.22
C PRO A 77 27.49 3.52 -35.42
N VAL A 78 26.97 3.75 -36.63
CA VAL A 78 27.58 3.25 -37.87
C VAL A 78 28.24 4.44 -38.57
N ASP A 79 29.49 4.28 -39.02
CA ASP A 79 30.30 5.33 -39.65
C ASP A 79 29.81 5.74 -41.06
N THR A 80 28.81 5.06 -41.61
CA THR A 80 28.18 5.47 -42.87
C THR A 80 27.26 6.67 -42.66
N SER A 81 27.22 7.56 -43.65
CA SER A 81 26.60 8.89 -43.62
C SER A 81 25.07 8.95 -43.43
N ARG A 82 24.41 7.89 -42.93
CA ARG A 82 22.93 7.79 -42.75
C ARG A 82 22.44 7.08 -41.47
N GLY A 83 23.18 7.13 -40.36
CA GLY A 83 22.57 7.04 -39.02
C GLY A 83 22.97 5.84 -38.17
N ALA A 84 22.35 5.77 -36.99
CA ALA A 84 22.64 4.80 -35.94
C ALA A 84 21.85 3.49 -36.15
N TYR A 85 22.52 2.34 -35.98
CA TYR A 85 21.90 1.02 -36.05
C TYR A 85 21.35 0.62 -34.69
N MET A 86 20.01 0.67 -34.57
CA MET A 86 19.31 0.46 -33.31
C MET A 86 18.44 -0.80 -33.39
N LYS A 87 18.59 -1.68 -32.40
CA LYS A 87 17.79 -2.89 -32.25
C LYS A 87 17.36 -3.11 -30.81
N ALA A 88 16.24 -3.80 -30.65
CA ALA A 88 15.77 -4.28 -29.37
C ALA A 88 15.24 -5.72 -29.49
N ILE A 89 15.56 -6.57 -28.53
CA ILE A 89 15.01 -7.93 -28.43
C ILE A 89 14.21 -8.00 -27.15
N GLY A 90 12.99 -8.51 -27.24
CA GLY A 90 12.12 -8.60 -26.09
C GLY A 90 11.28 -9.86 -26.02
N ILE A 91 10.76 -10.09 -24.82
CA ILE A 91 9.92 -11.22 -24.43
C ILE A 91 8.66 -10.67 -23.79
N LEU A 92 7.53 -11.29 -24.09
CA LEU A 92 6.25 -11.03 -23.47
C LEU A 92 5.83 -12.24 -22.64
N VAL A 93 5.42 -12.01 -21.39
CA VAL A 93 4.97 -13.04 -20.45
C VAL A 93 3.53 -12.78 -20.01
N LYS A 94 2.83 -13.85 -19.65
CA LYS A 94 1.53 -13.79 -18.99
C LYS A 94 1.71 -14.07 -17.50
N PRO A 95 1.39 -13.14 -16.59
CA PRO A 95 1.43 -13.40 -15.16
C PRO A 95 0.62 -14.64 -14.78
N THR A 96 1.24 -15.49 -13.96
CA THR A 96 0.63 -16.68 -13.38
C THR A 96 0.69 -16.60 -11.86
N ARG A 97 -0.04 -17.48 -11.17
CA ARG A 97 -0.03 -17.53 -9.70
C ARG A 97 1.35 -17.75 -9.09
N GLN A 98 2.22 -18.51 -9.77
CA GLN A 98 3.57 -18.81 -9.28
C GLN A 98 4.53 -17.64 -9.48
N THR A 99 4.25 -16.80 -10.47
CA THR A 99 5.16 -15.75 -10.96
C THR A 99 4.74 -14.34 -10.50
N GLY A 100 3.76 -14.22 -9.61
CA GLY A 100 3.26 -12.94 -9.09
C GLY A 100 2.65 -12.02 -10.15
N ASP A 101 2.43 -10.76 -9.77
CA ASP A 101 1.63 -9.78 -10.51
C ASP A 101 2.24 -9.38 -11.87
N CYS A 102 3.57 -9.36 -11.96
CA CYS A 102 4.32 -8.97 -13.16
C CYS A 102 4.91 -10.17 -13.94
N GLY A 103 4.59 -11.41 -13.54
CA GLY A 103 5.05 -12.61 -14.25
C GLY A 103 6.56 -12.89 -14.14
N GLU A 104 7.25 -12.34 -13.14
CA GLU A 104 8.72 -12.44 -13.00
C GLU A 104 9.50 -12.13 -14.29
N VAL A 105 8.99 -11.21 -15.11
CA VAL A 105 9.50 -10.90 -16.46
C VAL A 105 11.00 -10.55 -16.49
N TRP A 106 11.54 -10.03 -15.38
CA TRP A 106 12.97 -9.73 -15.18
C TRP A 106 13.89 -10.94 -15.28
N LYS A 107 13.43 -12.15 -15.00
CA LYS A 107 14.28 -13.35 -15.05
C LYS A 107 14.81 -13.66 -16.45
N HIS A 108 14.18 -13.09 -17.49
CA HIS A 108 14.61 -13.21 -18.88
C HIS A 108 15.69 -12.19 -19.28
N LYS A 109 15.99 -11.20 -18.44
CA LYS A 109 16.96 -10.12 -18.71
C LYS A 109 18.32 -10.63 -19.14
N ASP A 110 18.94 -11.51 -18.36
CA ASP A 110 20.31 -11.97 -18.61
C ASP A 110 20.43 -12.77 -19.91
N TYR A 111 19.35 -13.45 -20.30
CA TYR A 111 19.27 -14.14 -21.58
C TYR A 111 19.20 -13.12 -22.73
N LEU A 112 18.29 -12.15 -22.65
CA LEU A 112 18.13 -11.12 -23.68
C LEU A 112 19.38 -10.26 -23.89
N ILE A 113 20.12 -9.94 -22.82
CA ILE A 113 21.40 -9.22 -22.92
C ILE A 113 22.44 -10.04 -23.71
N LYS A 114 22.43 -11.38 -23.60
CA LYS A 114 23.33 -12.23 -24.40
C LYS A 114 22.90 -12.26 -25.86
N GLU A 115 21.61 -12.44 -26.12
CA GLU A 115 21.08 -12.51 -27.48
C GLU A 115 21.30 -11.19 -28.23
N ILE A 116 20.92 -10.03 -27.68
CA ILE A 116 21.08 -8.74 -28.38
C ILE A 116 22.51 -8.51 -28.86
N ASN A 117 23.50 -8.92 -28.05
CA ASN A 117 24.91 -8.76 -28.40
C ASN A 117 25.34 -9.65 -29.57
N GLN A 118 24.75 -10.84 -29.72
CA GLN A 118 24.98 -11.73 -30.87
C GLN A 118 24.26 -11.23 -32.13
N HIS A 119 23.14 -10.53 -31.95
CA HIS A 119 22.33 -9.99 -33.04
C HIS A 119 22.75 -8.58 -33.49
N MET A 120 23.83 -7.99 -32.98
CA MET A 120 24.36 -6.71 -33.48
C MET A 120 25.39 -6.91 -34.61
N VAL A 121 24.98 -7.57 -35.70
CA VAL A 121 25.83 -7.86 -36.88
C VAL A 121 25.05 -7.53 -38.16
N GLU A 122 25.74 -6.98 -39.16
CA GLU A 122 25.18 -6.56 -40.46
C GLU A 122 24.87 -7.76 -41.40
N GLU A 123 25.61 -8.86 -41.28
CA GLU A 123 25.43 -10.05 -42.11
C GLU A 123 24.26 -10.93 -41.62
N ILE A 124 23.46 -11.42 -42.57
CA ILE A 124 22.20 -12.14 -42.33
C ILE A 124 22.45 -13.64 -42.43
N GLU A 125 22.55 -14.32 -41.28
CA GLU A 125 22.48 -15.78 -41.25
C GLU A 125 21.01 -16.25 -41.26
N PRO A 126 20.64 -17.28 -42.05
CA PRO A 126 19.26 -17.75 -42.17
C PRO A 126 18.70 -18.39 -40.89
N GLU A 127 19.56 -18.87 -39.98
CA GLU A 127 19.18 -19.51 -38.70
C GLU A 127 19.31 -18.57 -37.50
N ARG A 128 19.45 -17.26 -37.76
CA ARG A 128 19.79 -16.24 -36.74
C ARG A 128 18.85 -16.26 -35.52
N TYR A 129 17.58 -16.60 -35.66
CA TYR A 129 16.59 -16.55 -34.56
C TYR A 129 16.26 -17.92 -33.93
N GLU A 130 17.00 -18.99 -34.26
CA GLU A 130 16.73 -20.32 -33.69
C GLU A 130 16.90 -20.37 -32.17
N ASN A 131 17.85 -19.62 -31.61
CA ASN A 131 18.04 -19.53 -30.16
C ASN A 131 16.81 -18.96 -29.46
N LEU A 132 16.26 -17.86 -29.98
CA LEU A 132 15.03 -17.24 -29.46
C LEU A 132 13.83 -18.19 -29.56
N MET A 133 13.74 -18.93 -30.67
CA MET A 133 12.72 -19.94 -30.90
C MET A 133 12.80 -21.09 -29.89
N ASN A 134 14.01 -21.60 -29.65
CA ASN A 134 14.27 -22.67 -28.69
C ASN A 134 13.96 -22.22 -27.26
N TYR A 135 14.34 -20.98 -26.90
CA TYR A 135 14.02 -20.40 -25.60
C TYR A 135 12.52 -20.26 -25.38
N TYR A 136 11.78 -19.77 -26.39
CA TYR A 136 10.31 -19.74 -26.34
C TYR A 136 9.74 -21.13 -26.11
N ASN A 137 10.13 -22.12 -26.94
CA ASN A 137 9.58 -23.47 -26.86
C ASN A 137 9.84 -24.14 -25.51
N GLN A 138 10.95 -23.78 -24.85
CA GLN A 138 11.30 -24.26 -23.53
C GLN A 138 10.43 -23.68 -22.41
N TYR A 139 10.04 -22.41 -22.49
CA TYR A 139 9.36 -21.67 -21.40
C TYR A 139 7.95 -21.17 -21.78
N LYS A 140 7.38 -21.68 -22.86
CA LYS A 140 6.06 -21.27 -23.34
C LYS A 140 4.96 -21.48 -22.29
N TYR A 141 4.02 -20.55 -22.26
CA TYR A 141 2.86 -20.61 -21.39
C TYR A 141 1.98 -21.82 -21.68
N CYS A 142 1.60 -22.57 -20.64
CA CYS A 142 0.70 -23.72 -20.71
C CYS A 142 -0.50 -23.53 -19.75
N GLU A 143 -1.72 -23.58 -20.28
CA GLU A 143 -2.96 -23.24 -19.53
C GLU A 143 -3.37 -24.30 -18.47
N ASN A 144 -2.80 -25.51 -18.51
CA ASN A 144 -3.25 -26.68 -17.74
C ASN A 144 -2.77 -26.78 -16.26
N GLN A 145 -2.20 -25.72 -15.67
CA GLN A 145 -1.72 -25.73 -14.26
C GLN A 145 -2.50 -24.76 -13.35
N VAL A 146 -3.83 -24.76 -13.44
CA VAL A 146 -4.68 -23.93 -12.57
C VAL A 146 -5.30 -24.79 -11.45
N LYS A 147 -4.61 -24.89 -10.31
CA LYS A 147 -5.24 -25.22 -9.02
C LYS A 147 -5.08 -24.06 -8.04
N SER A 148 -6.16 -23.78 -7.33
CA SER A 148 -6.35 -22.61 -6.46
C SER A 148 -5.37 -22.60 -5.28
N ALA A 149 -4.53 -21.58 -5.24
CA ALA A 149 -4.08 -20.91 -4.03
C ALA A 149 -3.50 -19.56 -4.45
N ARG A 150 -4.13 -18.45 -4.05
CA ARG A 150 -3.42 -17.17 -3.95
C ARG A 150 -2.48 -17.32 -2.76
N THR A 151 -1.21 -16.95 -2.90
CA THR A 151 -0.31 -16.85 -1.75
C THR A 151 -0.94 -15.90 -0.74
N SER A 152 -1.16 -16.40 0.48
CA SER A 152 -1.53 -15.59 1.64
C SER A 152 -0.26 -14.82 2.03
N TRP A 153 -0.28 -13.50 1.91
CA TRP A 153 0.90 -12.66 2.15
C TRP A 153 1.02 -12.24 3.62
N LEU A 154 -0.03 -12.45 4.41
CA LEU A 154 -0.01 -12.33 5.86
C LEU A 154 -0.78 -13.51 6.44
N ASN A 155 -0.07 -14.48 6.97
CA ASN A 155 -0.69 -15.55 7.76
C ASN A 155 0.07 -15.64 9.07
N ASP A 156 0.13 -14.52 9.80
CA ASP A 156 0.58 -14.55 11.17
C ASP A 156 -0.47 -13.94 12.08
N LYS A 157 -1.08 -14.80 12.89
CA LYS A 157 -2.06 -14.44 13.94
C LYS A 157 -1.38 -13.72 15.12
N SER A 158 -0.06 -13.48 15.04
CA SER A 158 0.74 -12.80 16.05
C SER A 158 0.44 -11.30 16.19
N LEU A 159 -0.22 -10.68 15.20
CA LEU A 159 -0.58 -9.24 15.21
C LEU A 159 -1.92 -8.92 15.92
N LEU A 160 -2.54 -9.90 16.59
CA LEU A 160 -3.85 -9.76 17.24
C LEU A 160 -3.86 -8.86 18.50
N TYR A 161 -2.71 -8.33 18.94
CA TYR A 161 -2.59 -7.51 20.16
C TYR A 161 -2.13 -6.06 19.91
N ALA A 162 -2.18 -5.58 18.65
CA ALA A 162 -1.63 -4.28 18.26
C ALA A 162 -2.59 -3.08 18.41
N THR A 163 -3.85 -3.27 18.80
CA THR A 163 -4.86 -2.20 18.80
C THR A 163 -4.75 -1.25 20.00
N GLU A 164 -3.91 -1.54 20.99
CA GLU A 164 -3.79 -0.72 22.22
C GLU A 164 -2.76 0.42 22.10
N HIS A 165 -2.10 0.60 20.94
CA HIS A 165 -1.00 1.56 20.78
C HIS A 165 -1.02 2.28 19.42
N SER A 166 -0.41 3.48 19.36
CA SER A 166 -0.32 4.28 18.12
C SER A 166 0.36 3.52 16.96
N VAL A 167 0.07 3.94 15.73
CA VAL A 167 0.65 3.32 14.52
C VAL A 167 2.18 3.33 14.56
N ASN A 168 2.78 4.44 14.99
CA ASN A 168 4.23 4.57 15.05
C ASN A 168 4.85 3.71 16.18
N TYR A 169 4.15 3.51 17.29
CA TYR A 169 4.58 2.58 18.33
C TYR A 169 4.61 1.13 17.80
N ASN A 170 3.53 0.69 17.17
CA ASN A 170 3.44 -0.64 16.58
C ASN A 170 4.52 -0.93 15.54
N LEU A 171 4.88 0.08 14.73
CA LEU A 171 5.96 -0.05 13.75
C LEU A 171 7.34 -0.28 14.36
N ILE A 172 7.61 0.33 15.51
CA ILE A 172 8.90 0.20 16.21
C ILE A 172 9.00 -1.17 16.89
N HIS A 173 7.89 -1.70 17.41
CA HIS A 173 7.89 -2.84 18.32
C HIS A 173 7.43 -4.18 17.70
N ASN A 174 6.70 -4.17 16.58
CA ASN A 174 6.04 -5.37 16.02
C ASN A 174 6.46 -5.72 14.57
N MET A 175 7.74 -5.60 14.20
CA MET A 175 8.21 -5.97 12.85
C MET A 175 8.31 -7.51 12.69
N PRO A 176 7.46 -8.17 11.86
CA PRO A 176 7.51 -9.62 11.67
C PRO A 176 8.67 -10.05 10.76
N ALA A 177 9.03 -11.34 10.85
CA ALA A 177 10.01 -11.97 9.99
C ALA A 177 9.56 -12.04 8.52
N ALA A 178 10.53 -11.83 7.63
CA ALA A 178 10.35 -11.46 6.22
C ALA A 178 9.53 -12.40 5.34
N ILE A 179 8.83 -11.78 4.39
CA ILE A 179 8.38 -12.41 3.15
C ILE A 179 9.58 -12.45 2.17
N ASN A 180 9.88 -13.63 1.62
CA ASN A 180 10.84 -13.77 0.53
C ASN A 180 10.20 -13.26 -0.77
N GLN A 181 10.48 -12.02 -1.16
CA GLN A 181 10.29 -11.56 -2.55
C GLN A 181 11.66 -11.39 -3.23
N GLN A 182 11.80 -11.92 -4.44
CA GLN A 182 13.04 -11.93 -5.23
C GLN A 182 12.87 -11.25 -6.60
N GLU A 183 13.87 -10.42 -6.91
CA GLU A 183 14.56 -10.25 -8.22
C GLU A 183 14.14 -9.19 -9.26
N LEU A 184 13.05 -8.40 -9.15
CA LEU A 184 12.92 -7.21 -10.05
C LEU A 184 13.72 -6.02 -9.51
N ILE A 185 13.68 -5.82 -8.20
CA ILE A 185 14.40 -4.74 -7.52
C ILE A 185 15.87 -5.14 -7.50
N LYS A 186 16.75 -4.37 -8.17
CA LYS A 186 18.18 -4.47 -7.86
C LYS A 186 18.34 -4.25 -6.36
N PRO A 187 19.32 -4.84 -5.68
CA PRO A 187 19.49 -4.73 -4.22
C PRO A 187 19.40 -3.30 -3.65
N ASN A 188 19.59 -2.28 -4.49
CA ASN A 188 19.56 -0.87 -4.12
C ASN A 188 18.40 -0.05 -4.75
N ASP A 189 17.54 -0.54 -5.65
CA ASP A 189 16.59 0.39 -6.33
C ASP A 189 15.61 1.06 -5.36
N PHE A 190 15.20 0.40 -4.26
CA PHE A 190 14.35 1.02 -3.23
C PHE A 190 15.17 2.03 -2.39
N LEU A 191 16.44 1.71 -2.09
CA LEU A 191 17.34 2.67 -1.41
C LEU A 191 17.60 3.90 -2.27
N ASP A 192 17.89 3.71 -3.55
CA ASP A 192 18.10 4.81 -4.51
C ASP A 192 16.85 5.69 -4.56
N LEU A 193 15.65 5.09 -4.54
CA LEU A 193 14.39 5.82 -4.48
C LEU A 193 14.23 6.59 -3.15
N LEU A 194 14.61 5.99 -2.02
CA LEU A 194 14.57 6.60 -0.70
C LEU A 194 15.55 7.78 -0.58
N GLU A 195 16.76 7.64 -1.10
CA GLU A 195 17.78 8.70 -1.14
C GLU A 195 17.34 9.86 -2.04
N LEU A 196 16.67 9.55 -3.15
CA LEU A 196 16.19 10.53 -4.12
C LEU A 196 14.98 11.34 -3.62
N LEU A 197 14.08 10.69 -2.87
CA LEU A 197 12.86 11.32 -2.36
C LEU A 197 13.03 11.96 -0.98
N GLY A 198 13.91 11.42 -0.14
CA GLY A 198 13.98 11.79 1.27
C GLY A 198 12.64 11.50 1.97
N ASP A 199 12.16 12.48 2.75
CA ASP A 199 10.86 12.42 3.42
C ASP A 199 9.67 12.41 2.46
N ASN A 200 9.83 12.89 1.22
CA ASN A 200 8.79 12.80 0.19
C ASN A 200 8.47 11.35 -0.24
N ILE A 201 9.21 10.35 0.26
CA ILE A 201 8.80 8.95 0.14
C ILE A 201 7.42 8.71 0.75
N PHE A 202 7.04 9.46 1.80
CA PHE A 202 5.72 9.36 2.41
C PHE A 202 4.62 10.03 1.58
N VAL A 203 4.94 11.06 0.79
CA VAL A 203 4.03 11.59 -0.23
C VAL A 203 3.72 10.52 -1.27
N LEU A 204 4.77 9.81 -1.74
CA LEU A 204 4.62 8.72 -2.68
C LEU A 204 3.85 7.52 -2.07
N TRP A 205 4.09 7.20 -0.79
CA TRP A 205 3.34 6.18 -0.06
C TRP A 205 1.85 6.53 0.04
N LYS A 206 1.51 7.75 0.49
CA LYS A 206 0.12 8.26 0.56
C LYS A 206 -0.58 8.14 -0.79
N ALA A 207 0.07 8.58 -1.86
CA ALA A 207 -0.42 8.42 -3.24
C ALA A 207 -0.68 6.94 -3.61
N SER A 208 0.23 6.06 -3.21
CA SER A 208 0.18 4.64 -3.56
C SER A 208 -0.96 3.93 -2.84
N ILE A 209 -1.20 4.23 -1.56
CA ILE A 209 -2.29 3.61 -0.80
C ILE A 209 -3.66 4.19 -1.14
N LEU A 210 -3.75 5.46 -1.55
CA LEU A 210 -4.94 6.07 -2.18
C LEU A 210 -5.18 5.62 -3.62
N LYS A 211 -4.35 4.71 -4.17
CA LYS A 211 -4.48 4.18 -5.53
C LYS A 211 -4.52 5.30 -6.58
N LYS A 212 -3.68 6.32 -6.43
CA LYS A 212 -3.54 7.40 -7.42
C LYS A 212 -2.87 6.90 -8.71
N ARG A 213 -3.04 7.67 -9.79
CA ARG A 213 -2.29 7.53 -11.04
C ARG A 213 -0.96 8.28 -10.91
N ILE A 214 0.15 7.54 -10.84
CA ILE A 214 1.48 8.06 -10.54
C ILE A 214 2.35 7.95 -11.79
N MET A 215 2.98 9.05 -12.20
CA MET A 215 3.83 9.13 -13.38
C MET A 215 5.25 9.57 -13.04
N PHE A 216 6.24 8.74 -13.34
CA PHE A 216 7.66 9.12 -13.31
C PHE A 216 8.09 9.66 -14.69
N MET A 217 8.64 10.86 -14.74
CA MET A 217 9.16 11.47 -15.95
C MET A 217 10.67 11.59 -15.84
N ASP A 218 11.40 10.78 -16.60
CA ASP A 218 12.87 10.70 -16.56
C ASP A 218 13.42 10.66 -17.98
N ASP A 219 14.61 11.23 -18.18
CA ASP A 219 15.33 11.06 -19.45
C ASP A 219 15.84 9.61 -19.57
N PRO A 220 15.91 9.03 -20.77
CA PRO A 220 16.58 7.74 -20.98
C PRO A 220 18.00 7.77 -20.38
N LYS A 221 18.42 6.84 -19.51
CA LYS A 221 18.07 5.41 -19.33
C LYS A 221 16.92 5.14 -18.34
N ILE A 222 15.75 4.76 -18.85
CA ILE A 222 14.51 4.61 -18.08
C ILE A 222 14.37 3.25 -17.38
N GLY A 223 15.27 2.31 -17.66
CA GLY A 223 15.34 1.04 -16.95
C GLY A 223 15.50 1.20 -15.44
N ASN A 224 16.12 2.29 -14.97
CA ASN A 224 16.20 2.60 -13.54
C ASN A 224 14.85 3.07 -12.98
N SER A 225 14.15 3.95 -13.69
CA SER A 225 12.83 4.45 -13.31
C SER A 225 11.78 3.33 -13.27
N SER A 226 11.95 2.28 -14.09
CA SER A 226 11.14 1.07 -14.03
C SER A 226 11.26 0.33 -12.68
N GLY A 227 12.43 0.38 -12.03
CA GLY A 227 12.60 -0.11 -10.67
C GLY A 227 11.77 0.69 -9.66
N TYR A 228 11.77 2.02 -9.78
CA TYR A 228 10.95 2.90 -8.93
C TYR A 228 9.45 2.66 -9.10
N VAL A 229 9.00 2.42 -10.35
CA VAL A 229 7.62 2.03 -10.64
C VAL A 229 7.22 0.79 -9.85
N TYR A 230 8.08 -0.23 -9.82
CA TYR A 230 7.79 -1.46 -9.10
C TYR A 230 7.89 -1.31 -7.58
N CYS A 231 8.88 -0.58 -7.06
CA CYS A 231 8.96 -0.24 -5.63
C CYS A 231 7.68 0.46 -5.16
N THR A 232 7.17 1.41 -5.95
CA THR A 232 5.93 2.13 -5.68
C THR A 232 4.71 1.20 -5.70
N HIS A 233 4.65 0.28 -6.66
CA HIS A 233 3.61 -0.74 -6.72
C HIS A 233 3.59 -1.64 -5.47
N LEU A 234 4.76 -2.10 -5.01
CA LEU A 234 4.88 -2.91 -3.79
C LEU A 234 4.55 -2.14 -2.51
N MET A 235 4.93 -0.86 -2.47
CA MET A 235 4.59 0.04 -1.37
C MET A 235 3.08 0.30 -1.27
N GLY A 236 2.39 0.35 -2.41
CA GLY A 236 0.93 0.45 -2.50
C GLY A 236 0.18 -0.86 -2.35
N HIS A 237 0.81 -1.93 -1.89
CA HIS A 237 0.14 -3.22 -1.72
C HIS A 237 -0.94 -3.16 -0.63
N THR A 238 -2.09 -3.74 -0.90
CA THR A 238 -3.22 -3.73 0.02
C THR A 238 -3.18 -4.96 0.94
N PRO A 239 -3.31 -4.80 2.28
CA PRO A 239 -3.36 -5.93 3.19
C PRO A 239 -4.48 -6.92 2.88
N ASP A 240 -4.29 -8.17 3.31
CA ASP A 240 -5.16 -9.29 2.94
C ASP A 240 -6.64 -9.10 3.36
N LYS A 241 -6.90 -8.32 4.41
CA LYS A 241 -8.22 -7.93 4.89
C LYS A 241 -8.99 -7.08 3.88
N TYR A 242 -8.29 -6.23 3.11
CA TYR A 242 -8.86 -5.24 2.21
C TYR A 242 -8.73 -5.63 0.72
N LYS A 243 -8.65 -6.93 0.41
CA LYS A 243 -8.46 -7.48 -0.96
C LYS A 243 -9.52 -7.06 -1.99
N ALA A 244 -10.66 -6.52 -1.55
CA ALA A 244 -11.69 -6.00 -2.45
C ALA A 244 -11.19 -4.78 -3.25
N ILE A 245 -10.31 -3.98 -2.65
CA ILE A 245 -9.75 -2.79 -3.28
C ILE A 245 -8.79 -3.19 -4.40
N LYS A 246 -8.99 -2.61 -5.59
CA LYS A 246 -8.14 -2.87 -6.75
C LYS A 246 -6.69 -2.41 -6.46
N PRO A 247 -5.68 -3.25 -6.76
CA PRO A 247 -4.29 -2.86 -6.59
C PRO A 247 -3.88 -1.80 -7.62
N ILE A 248 -2.86 -1.01 -7.28
CA ILE A 248 -2.24 -0.08 -8.22
C ILE A 248 -1.45 -0.85 -9.28
N ILE A 249 -1.68 -0.59 -10.56
CA ILE A 249 -1.11 -1.41 -11.65
C ILE A 249 0.27 -0.86 -12.08
N PRO A 250 1.34 -1.66 -12.09
CA PRO A 250 2.63 -1.22 -12.60
C PRO A 250 2.60 -1.26 -14.13
N LYS A 251 2.33 -0.13 -14.79
CA LYS A 251 2.33 -0.04 -16.26
C LYS A 251 3.74 -0.03 -16.86
N PHE A 252 4.75 0.31 -16.03
CA PHE A 252 6.13 0.58 -16.43
C PHE A 252 6.19 1.65 -17.53
N ILE A 253 6.94 1.45 -18.62
CA ILE A 253 7.06 2.50 -19.63
C ILE A 253 5.76 2.70 -20.39
N VAL A 254 5.38 3.97 -20.54
CA VAL A 254 4.26 4.42 -21.38
C VAL A 254 4.73 5.52 -22.33
N GLY A 255 4.25 5.48 -23.57
CA GLY A 255 4.56 6.45 -24.60
C GLY A 255 3.32 7.12 -25.17
N VAL A 256 3.51 7.93 -26.22
CA VAL A 256 2.42 8.66 -26.91
C VAL A 256 1.29 7.73 -27.39
N ASN A 257 1.64 6.51 -27.82
CA ASN A 257 0.66 5.53 -28.33
C ASN A 257 -0.26 4.97 -27.24
N ASP A 258 0.17 5.02 -25.98
CA ASP A 258 -0.60 4.50 -24.84
C ASP A 258 -1.60 5.54 -24.31
N ILE A 259 -1.52 6.80 -24.74
CA ILE A 259 -2.36 7.89 -24.21
C ILE A 259 -3.85 7.59 -24.38
N SER A 260 -4.25 7.03 -25.53
CA SER A 260 -5.66 6.69 -25.77
C SER A 260 -6.17 5.58 -24.83
N GLU A 261 -5.30 4.67 -24.38
CA GLU A 261 -5.63 3.65 -23.39
C GLU A 261 -5.70 4.28 -22.00
N LEU A 262 -4.75 5.14 -21.65
CA LEU A 262 -4.69 5.83 -20.36
C LEU A 262 -5.88 6.80 -20.15
N GLU A 263 -6.36 7.46 -21.20
CA GLU A 263 -7.55 8.33 -21.13
C GLU A 263 -8.84 7.53 -20.91
N LYS A 264 -8.91 6.29 -21.42
CA LYS A 264 -10.07 5.40 -21.26
C LYS A 264 -10.04 4.64 -19.94
N SER A 265 -8.84 4.34 -19.45
CA SER A 265 -8.64 3.58 -18.22
C SER A 265 -8.85 4.49 -17.00
N GLN A 266 -9.80 4.12 -16.15
CA GLN A 266 -9.93 4.70 -14.81
C GLN A 266 -9.13 3.91 -13.76
N ASN A 267 -8.30 2.96 -14.19
CA ASN A 267 -7.52 2.15 -13.25
C ASN A 267 -6.39 3.00 -12.64
N SER A 268 -6.11 2.72 -11.37
CA SER A 268 -4.92 3.20 -10.69
C SER A 268 -3.68 2.57 -11.28
N PHE A 269 -2.63 3.37 -11.49
CA PHE A 269 -1.39 2.88 -12.09
C PHE A 269 -0.15 3.62 -11.60
N VAL A 270 0.99 2.97 -11.74
CA VAL A 270 2.32 3.59 -11.69
C VAL A 270 3.01 3.36 -13.04
N ALA A 271 3.48 4.43 -13.66
CA ALA A 271 4.16 4.38 -14.96
C ALA A 271 5.40 5.26 -14.97
N CYS A 272 6.28 5.03 -15.94
CA CYS A 272 7.38 5.93 -16.27
C CYS A 272 7.34 6.33 -17.76
N THR A 273 7.84 7.51 -18.09
CA THR A 273 7.90 7.96 -19.49
C THR A 273 9.09 8.87 -19.73
N PRO A 274 9.75 8.77 -20.91
CA PRO A 274 10.70 9.77 -21.36
C PRO A 274 10.03 10.92 -22.13
N ASP A 275 8.73 10.82 -22.42
CA ASP A 275 8.05 11.77 -23.30
C ASP A 275 7.58 13.01 -22.52
N THR A 276 8.15 14.17 -22.85
CA THR A 276 7.78 15.46 -22.24
C THR A 276 6.34 15.87 -22.51
N ILE A 277 5.66 15.27 -23.49
CA ILE A 277 4.23 15.50 -23.77
C ILE A 277 3.34 15.28 -22.55
N PHE A 278 3.73 14.35 -21.67
CA PHE A 278 2.98 14.07 -20.45
C PHE A 278 3.02 15.25 -19.48
N GLN A 279 4.03 16.14 -19.51
CA GLN A 279 4.03 17.36 -18.68
C GLN A 279 2.87 18.31 -19.02
N ILE A 280 2.43 18.29 -20.28
CA ILE A 280 1.31 19.11 -20.78
C ILE A 280 -0.03 18.40 -20.49
N LYS A 281 -0.08 17.08 -20.69
CA LYS A 281 -1.28 16.26 -20.46
C LYS A 281 -1.44 15.86 -18.98
N SER A 282 -1.60 16.85 -18.11
CA SER A 282 -1.72 16.63 -16.66
C SER A 282 -3.00 15.89 -16.24
N ASN A 283 -3.98 15.74 -17.12
CA ASN A 283 -5.21 14.97 -16.86
C ASN A 283 -4.97 13.45 -16.82
N LEU A 284 -3.83 12.97 -17.32
CA LEU A 284 -3.51 11.54 -17.40
C LEU A 284 -3.03 10.94 -16.08
N TYR A 285 -2.60 11.78 -15.13
CA TYR A 285 -2.07 11.35 -13.85
C TYR A 285 -2.53 12.29 -12.74
N ASP A 286 -2.48 11.79 -11.52
CA ASP A 286 -2.79 12.54 -10.31
C ASP A 286 -1.51 13.14 -9.72
N ILE A 287 -0.41 12.38 -9.78
CA ILE A 287 0.91 12.82 -9.31
C ILE A 287 1.97 12.53 -10.37
N ALA A 288 2.86 13.50 -10.59
CA ALA A 288 4.05 13.34 -11.42
C ALA A 288 5.34 13.62 -10.66
N LEU A 289 6.33 12.76 -10.86
CA LEU A 289 7.70 12.92 -10.36
C LEU A 289 8.61 13.17 -11.56
N THR A 290 9.08 14.41 -11.71
CA THR A 290 9.94 14.80 -12.83
C THR A 290 11.38 14.89 -12.37
N PHE A 291 12.26 14.14 -13.03
CA PHE A 291 13.69 14.22 -12.83
C PHE A 291 14.28 15.24 -13.81
N SER A 292 14.80 16.35 -13.29
CA SER A 292 15.49 17.34 -14.12
C SER A 292 16.98 16.98 -14.20
N SER A 293 17.43 16.64 -15.40
CA SER A 293 18.84 16.75 -15.76
C SER A 293 19.20 18.24 -15.80
N THR A 294 20.25 18.66 -15.08
CA THR A 294 20.72 20.05 -15.10
C THR A 294 21.38 20.37 -16.43
N HIS A 295 20.60 20.48 -17.50
CA HIS A 295 20.98 21.31 -18.63
C HIS A 295 20.58 22.74 -18.29
N SER A 296 21.59 23.54 -17.97
CA SER A 296 21.52 24.98 -17.81
C SER A 296 20.53 25.61 -18.79
N SER A 297 19.42 26.14 -18.27
CA SER A 297 18.71 27.21 -18.96
C SER A 297 19.73 28.32 -19.26
N PRO A 298 19.82 28.85 -20.50
CA PRO A 298 20.82 29.86 -20.87
C PRO A 298 20.69 31.19 -20.11
N TYR A 299 19.68 31.36 -19.25
CA TYR A 299 19.30 32.67 -18.71
C TYR A 299 19.61 32.91 -17.23
N TYR A 300 20.23 31.96 -16.52
CA TYR A 300 20.69 32.21 -15.15
C TYR A 300 22.08 31.62 -14.90
N SER A 301 23.09 32.26 -15.48
CA SER A 301 24.47 32.10 -15.04
C SER A 301 24.96 33.42 -14.45
N GLN A 302 24.88 33.55 -13.13
CA GLN A 302 25.76 34.39 -12.31
C GLN A 302 25.41 34.24 -10.83
N ILE A 303 26.01 33.25 -10.15
CA ILE A 303 26.60 33.35 -8.80
C ILE A 303 27.68 32.25 -8.74
N PRO A 304 28.94 32.56 -8.41
CA PRO A 304 29.95 31.55 -8.18
C PRO A 304 29.95 31.14 -6.70
N THR A 305 29.78 29.85 -6.41
CA THR A 305 30.10 29.30 -5.08
C THR A 305 31.19 28.25 -5.23
N THR A 306 32.39 28.68 -4.85
CA THR A 306 33.54 27.85 -4.52
C THR A 306 33.27 27.09 -3.22
N THR A 307 33.18 25.75 -3.29
CA THR A 307 33.78 24.83 -2.31
C THR A 307 33.64 23.39 -2.80
N SER A 308 34.76 22.68 -2.83
CA SER A 308 34.88 21.27 -3.15
C SER A 308 34.12 20.40 -2.13
N ILE A 309 32.99 19.84 -2.53
CA ILE A 309 32.29 18.76 -1.83
C ILE A 309 32.04 17.65 -2.87
N ARG A 310 32.36 16.41 -2.49
CA ARG A 310 32.21 15.21 -3.31
C ARG A 310 30.79 15.14 -3.90
N GLU A 311 30.73 14.89 -5.20
CA GLU A 311 29.54 14.92 -6.05
C GLU A 311 28.50 13.88 -5.60
N ALA A 312 27.39 14.33 -4.98
CA ALA A 312 26.14 13.58 -4.97
C ALA A 312 25.52 13.65 -6.38
N PRO A 313 24.79 12.63 -6.85
CA PRO A 313 24.21 12.66 -8.19
C PRO A 313 23.21 13.82 -8.31
N ASN A 314 23.57 14.84 -9.08
CA ASN A 314 22.80 16.06 -9.33
C ASN A 314 21.54 15.82 -10.18
N LYS A 315 20.58 15.02 -9.70
CA LYS A 315 19.20 15.01 -10.23
C LYS A 315 18.30 15.81 -9.30
N ARG A 316 17.75 16.93 -9.76
CA ARG A 316 16.69 17.63 -9.02
C ARG A 316 15.36 16.93 -9.30
N LEU A 317 14.71 16.45 -8.25
CA LEU A 317 13.38 15.87 -8.33
C LEU A 317 12.32 16.95 -8.07
N LEU A 318 11.33 17.01 -8.94
CA LEU A 318 10.15 17.86 -8.78
C LEU A 318 8.91 16.99 -8.69
N ILE A 319 8.15 17.14 -7.60
CA ILE A 319 6.86 16.47 -7.43
C ILE A 319 5.76 17.48 -7.76
N LYS A 320 4.86 17.09 -8.67
CA LYS A 320 3.64 17.84 -8.99
C LYS A 320 2.45 16.98 -8.60
N SER A 321 1.61 17.50 -7.72
CA SER A 321 0.33 16.90 -7.38
C SER A 321 -0.82 17.69 -8.01
N ASN A 322 -1.78 16.97 -8.59
CA ASN A 322 -3.03 17.50 -9.10
C ASN A 322 -4.21 17.17 -8.16
N THR A 323 -3.95 16.66 -6.94
CA THR A 323 -4.98 16.32 -5.94
C THR A 323 -4.70 17.03 -4.62
N HIS A 324 -5.77 17.40 -3.90
CA HIS A 324 -5.64 18.04 -2.58
C HIS A 324 -5.25 17.03 -1.49
N SER A 325 -5.74 15.79 -1.60
CA SER A 325 -5.48 14.70 -0.65
C SER A 325 -4.03 14.22 -0.58
N VAL A 326 -3.18 14.61 -1.53
CA VAL A 326 -1.76 14.27 -1.48
C VAL A 326 -0.95 15.50 -1.88
N PRO A 327 -0.50 16.31 -0.90
CA PRO A 327 0.33 17.48 -1.16
C PRO A 327 1.65 17.11 -1.87
N ALA A 328 2.22 18.05 -2.62
CA ALA A 328 3.46 17.83 -3.37
C ALA A 328 4.74 17.76 -2.51
N ALA A 329 4.63 17.98 -1.20
CA ALA A 329 5.74 17.98 -0.26
C ALA A 329 5.36 17.25 1.03
N ALA A 330 6.33 16.59 1.64
CA ALA A 330 6.20 15.96 2.95
C ALA A 330 5.86 16.99 4.03
N ASN A 331 5.00 16.58 4.98
CA ASN A 331 4.69 17.38 6.15
C ASN A 331 5.55 17.00 7.36
N THR A 332 5.36 17.67 8.49
CA THR A 332 6.15 17.44 9.71
C THR A 332 6.03 16.00 10.23
N ALA A 333 4.85 15.38 10.12
CA ALA A 333 4.64 14.00 10.53
C ALA A 333 5.37 13.01 9.60
N ASP A 334 5.39 13.30 8.29
CA ASP A 334 6.17 12.56 7.29
C ASP A 334 7.67 12.64 7.56
N THR A 335 8.20 13.84 7.83
CA THR A 335 9.61 14.03 8.16
C THR A 335 10.01 13.29 9.44
N LYS A 336 9.16 13.30 10.47
CA LYS A 336 9.38 12.50 11.69
C LYS A 336 9.41 11.00 11.38
N ARG A 337 8.45 10.49 10.59
CA ARG A 337 8.42 9.08 10.17
C ARG A 337 9.63 8.69 9.31
N TYR A 338 10.16 9.62 8.52
CA TYR A 338 11.39 9.42 7.77
C TYR A 338 12.60 9.19 8.67
N TYR A 339 12.71 9.91 9.79
CA TYR A 339 13.78 9.65 10.76
C TYR A 339 13.63 8.29 11.46
N ILE A 340 12.41 7.88 11.82
CA ILE A 340 12.15 6.53 12.35
C ILE A 340 12.65 5.46 11.38
N LEU A 341 12.34 5.62 10.09
CA LEU A 341 12.79 4.71 9.04
C LEU A 341 14.33 4.67 8.95
N LEU A 342 15.01 5.82 8.98
CA LEU A 342 16.46 5.88 8.94
C LEU A 342 17.13 5.23 10.17
N ASP A 343 16.55 5.41 11.36
CA ASP A 343 17.06 4.79 12.59
C ASP A 343 16.91 3.26 12.54
N LEU A 344 15.77 2.75 12.08
CA LEU A 344 15.55 1.31 11.87
C LEU A 344 16.54 0.70 10.88
N LEU A 345 16.84 1.41 9.78
CA LEU A 345 17.84 0.97 8.80
C LEU A 345 19.25 0.95 9.41
N SER A 346 19.61 1.96 10.21
CA SER A 346 20.91 2.07 10.87
C SER A 346 21.12 0.98 11.93
N LEU A 347 20.07 0.59 12.65
CA LEU A 347 20.11 -0.52 13.61
C LEU A 347 20.27 -1.89 12.91
N SER A 348 19.72 -2.04 11.69
CA SER A 348 19.82 -3.28 10.92
C SER A 348 21.17 -3.51 10.25
N ASN A 349 21.93 -2.44 10.00
CA ASN A 349 23.20 -2.46 9.30
C ASN A 349 24.26 -1.73 10.13
N GLY A 350 25.18 -2.48 10.77
CA GLY A 350 26.30 -1.89 11.52
C GLY A 350 27.27 -0.99 10.72
N ASP A 351 27.03 -0.78 9.42
CA ASP A 351 27.83 0.04 8.50
C ASP A 351 27.03 1.18 7.80
N PHE A 352 25.74 1.40 8.12
CA PHE A 352 25.01 2.55 7.56
C PHE A 352 25.33 3.79 8.41
N ASN A 353 26.11 4.72 7.84
CA ASN A 353 26.55 5.93 8.54
C ASN A 353 25.69 7.11 8.03
N PRO A 354 24.60 7.49 8.73
CA PRO A 354 23.87 8.69 8.36
C PRO A 354 24.80 9.91 8.48
N MET A 355 24.72 10.84 7.52
CA MET A 355 25.46 12.10 7.55
C MET A 355 25.45 12.73 8.97
N PRO A 356 26.60 13.16 9.52
CA PRO A 356 26.62 13.77 10.85
C PRO A 356 26.10 15.21 10.74
N ILE A 357 24.83 15.43 11.03
CA ILE A 357 24.30 16.80 11.14
C ILE A 357 24.58 17.31 12.57
N LYS A 358 25.47 18.29 12.64
CA LYS A 358 25.75 19.13 13.81
C LYS A 358 24.54 20.02 14.13
N THR A 359 23.56 19.52 14.87
CA THR A 359 22.55 20.35 15.55
C THR A 359 22.14 19.67 16.86
N SER A 360 22.22 20.41 17.96
CA SER A 360 22.12 19.94 19.34
C SER A 360 21.00 18.92 19.57
N SER A 361 21.42 17.69 19.83
CA SER A 361 20.66 16.44 19.79
C SER A 361 19.59 16.28 20.88
N SER A 362 19.44 17.20 21.83
CA SER A 362 18.42 17.04 22.89
C SER A 362 17.03 17.50 22.46
N SER A 363 16.89 18.59 21.68
CA SER A 363 15.56 19.18 21.42
C SER A 363 14.67 18.36 20.48
N LEU A 364 15.25 17.65 19.51
CA LEU A 364 14.51 16.81 18.57
C LEU A 364 14.10 15.49 19.18
N ILE A 365 14.95 14.91 20.04
CA ILE A 365 14.66 13.66 20.77
C ILE A 365 13.55 13.91 21.81
N THR A 366 13.59 15.01 22.55
CA THR A 366 12.50 15.37 23.48
C THR A 366 11.19 15.64 22.74
N SER A 367 11.23 16.32 21.59
CA SER A 367 10.04 16.55 20.74
C SER A 367 9.53 15.27 20.05
N PHE A 368 10.39 14.27 19.88
CA PHE A 368 10.10 12.96 19.30
C PHE A 368 9.35 12.06 20.31
N TYR A 369 9.77 12.07 21.59
CA TYR A 369 9.07 11.34 22.66
C TYR A 369 7.77 12.01 23.12
N TYR A 370 7.70 13.35 23.08
CA TYR A 370 6.47 14.09 23.38
C TYR A 370 5.32 13.75 22.41
N TRP A 371 5.65 13.37 21.18
CA TRP A 371 4.67 12.95 20.18
C TRP A 371 4.36 11.43 20.25
N LEU A 372 5.18 10.64 20.95
CA LEU A 372 5.04 9.18 21.07
C LEU A 372 4.31 8.74 22.35
N TYR A 373 4.30 9.58 23.40
CA TYR A 373 3.66 9.32 24.68
C TYR A 373 2.75 10.50 25.07
N GLU A 374 1.46 10.37 24.79
CA GLU A 374 0.44 11.26 25.37
C GLU A 374 -0.73 10.42 25.92
N GLU A 375 -0.56 9.96 27.16
CA GLU A 375 -1.57 9.55 28.15
C GLU A 375 -0.94 9.90 29.51
N GLU A 376 -1.51 10.61 30.50
CA GLU A 376 -2.87 11.04 30.89
C GLU A 376 -2.73 12.51 31.41
N ASP A 377 -3.71 13.41 31.38
CA ASP A 377 -4.86 13.42 32.29
C ASP A 377 -5.84 14.54 31.89
N GLU A 378 -7.10 14.19 31.64
CA GLU A 378 -8.22 15.13 31.81
C GLU A 378 -8.76 14.98 33.23
N THR A 379 -8.48 15.92 34.13
CA THR A 379 -9.48 16.37 35.11
C THR A 379 -9.07 17.68 35.78
N LYS A 380 -9.57 18.81 35.26
CA LYS A 380 -10.36 19.82 35.99
C LYS A 380 -10.55 21.07 35.14
N ARG A 381 -11.80 21.29 34.77
CA ARG A 381 -12.30 22.62 34.39
C ARG A 381 -12.11 23.56 35.58
N GLU A 382 -11.58 24.75 35.35
CA GLU A 382 -12.30 26.03 35.49
C GLU A 382 -11.36 27.26 35.43
N MET A 383 -11.82 28.27 34.68
CA MET A 383 -11.51 29.72 34.73
C MET A 383 -10.23 30.28 34.08
N GLY A 384 -10.44 31.20 33.12
CA GLY A 384 -9.82 32.54 33.14
C GLY A 384 -8.74 32.86 32.09
N GLU A 385 -9.17 33.48 30.98
CA GLU A 385 -8.58 34.61 30.24
C GLU A 385 -7.06 34.70 29.90
N GLU A 386 -6.81 34.83 28.59
CA GLU A 386 -5.79 35.67 27.91
C GLU A 386 -4.32 35.70 28.41
N HIS A 387 -3.44 34.84 27.86
CA HIS A 387 -1.99 35.13 27.91
C HIS A 387 -1.05 34.52 26.84
N TRP A 388 -1.54 34.04 25.69
CA TRP A 388 -0.67 33.34 24.71
C TRP A 388 0.21 34.25 23.82
N LYS A 389 0.11 35.59 23.93
CA LYS A 389 0.80 36.52 23.01
C LYS A 389 2.16 37.06 23.49
N ASP A 390 2.59 36.80 24.72
CA ASP A 390 3.80 37.43 25.29
C ASP A 390 5.01 36.49 25.54
N MET A 391 4.90 35.19 25.24
CA MET A 391 5.98 34.22 25.52
C MET A 391 7.09 34.11 24.46
N PHE A 392 7.05 34.87 23.36
CA PHE A 392 8.10 34.88 22.32
C PHE A 392 9.11 36.03 22.44
N ALA A 393 9.33 36.58 23.65
CA ALA A 393 10.30 37.65 23.87
C ALA A 393 11.35 37.34 24.96
N ARG A 394 12.58 37.05 24.48
CA ARG A 394 13.92 37.34 25.06
C ARG A 394 14.58 36.42 26.11
N LYS A 395 15.68 35.82 25.61
CA LYS A 395 17.11 35.88 26.04
C LYS A 395 17.57 35.32 27.41
N SER A 396 18.30 34.21 27.31
CA SER A 396 19.69 33.96 27.79
C SER A 396 20.22 34.70 29.02
N SER A 397 20.58 33.95 30.08
CA SER A 397 21.95 33.88 30.62
C SER A 397 22.07 32.95 31.85
N ARG A 398 23.13 32.10 31.87
CA ARG A 398 24.07 31.75 32.99
C ARG A 398 23.48 31.33 34.37
N SER A 399 24.05 30.42 35.18
CA SER A 399 25.31 29.66 35.22
C SER A 399 25.26 28.69 36.42
N LEU A 400 26.05 27.63 36.33
CA LEU A 400 26.39 26.62 37.34
C LEU A 400 26.64 27.09 38.79
N SER A 401 26.33 26.21 39.75
CA SER A 401 27.20 25.67 40.84
C SER A 401 26.31 25.25 42.03
N ALA A 402 26.57 24.29 42.90
CA ALA A 402 27.53 23.19 43.05
C ALA A 402 27.15 22.52 44.40
N HIS A 403 27.70 21.32 44.63
CA HIS A 403 27.95 20.68 45.93
C HIS A 403 26.90 19.78 46.59
N SER A 404 27.23 18.49 46.40
CA SER A 404 27.05 17.32 47.26
C SER A 404 27.40 17.49 48.76
N SER A 405 26.69 16.77 49.62
CA SER A 405 27.30 15.88 50.63
C SER A 405 26.28 14.99 51.38
N HIS A 406 26.46 13.68 51.24
CA HIS A 406 26.45 12.59 52.24
C HIS A 406 25.47 12.54 53.44
N SER A 407 24.68 11.46 53.43
CA SER A 407 24.76 10.27 54.34
C SER A 407 23.60 9.98 55.30
N SER A 408 23.18 8.69 55.27
CA SER A 408 22.86 7.80 56.40
C SER A 408 21.43 7.23 56.52
N SER A 409 21.35 5.90 56.40
CA SER A 409 20.77 4.95 57.37
C SER A 409 19.36 5.16 57.94
N ARG A 410 18.41 4.38 57.40
CA ARG A 410 17.35 3.56 58.06
C ARG A 410 16.86 3.97 59.47
N ARG A 411 15.56 4.37 59.58
CA ARG A 411 14.56 3.66 60.41
C ARG A 411 13.11 4.13 60.16
N SER A 412 12.26 3.12 59.94
CA SER A 412 10.78 3.04 59.95
C SER A 412 9.98 4.02 60.83
N GLY A 413 8.89 4.57 60.27
CA GLY A 413 7.76 5.17 60.99
C GLY A 413 6.80 5.86 60.02
N TYR A 414 5.60 5.31 59.83
CA TYR A 414 4.53 5.85 58.97
C TYR A 414 3.96 7.16 59.51
N THR A 415 3.92 8.20 58.67
CA THR A 415 2.90 9.27 58.58
C THR A 415 3.08 9.95 57.21
N ASP A 416 2.32 9.55 56.19
CA ASP A 416 2.30 10.22 54.88
C ASP A 416 1.21 11.29 54.88
N ASP A 417 1.61 12.52 55.18
CA ASP A 417 0.98 13.78 54.76
C ASP A 417 2.15 14.71 54.45
N GLU A 418 2.75 14.58 53.26
CA GLU A 418 3.68 15.57 52.72
C GLU A 418 3.46 15.77 51.21
N ASP A 419 3.50 17.05 50.84
CA ASP A 419 3.24 17.62 49.53
C ASP A 419 3.94 16.88 48.38
N ALA A 420 3.19 16.64 47.30
CA ALA A 420 3.74 16.18 46.05
C ALA A 420 4.80 17.17 45.55
N THR A 421 6.04 16.72 45.49
CA THR A 421 7.13 17.49 44.88
C THR A 421 6.84 17.65 43.39
N GLU A 422 6.93 18.87 42.87
CA GLU A 422 6.94 19.13 41.43
C GLU A 422 8.06 18.30 40.81
N ILE A 423 7.67 17.29 40.04
CA ILE A 423 8.60 16.40 39.36
C ILE A 423 9.27 17.21 38.24
N ASP A 424 10.59 17.32 38.27
CA ASP A 424 11.36 17.99 37.22
C ASP A 424 11.13 17.23 35.88
N PRO A 425 10.60 17.89 34.83
CA PRO A 425 10.39 17.27 33.53
C PRO A 425 11.67 16.63 32.94
N ASN A 426 12.85 17.11 33.34
CA ASN A 426 14.12 16.51 32.93
C ASN A 426 14.42 15.18 33.62
N GLU A 427 14.01 14.97 34.88
CA GLU A 427 14.18 13.68 35.56
C GLU A 427 13.26 12.61 34.97
N ILE A 428 12.03 12.98 34.59
CA ILE A 428 11.15 12.08 33.81
C ILE A 428 11.82 11.73 32.48
N CYS A 429 12.38 12.71 31.77
CA CYS A 429 13.09 12.46 30.51
C CYS A 429 14.29 11.54 30.69
N GLU A 430 15.08 11.68 31.76
CA GLU A 430 16.23 10.79 32.03
C GLU A 430 15.80 9.37 32.41
N VAL A 431 14.74 9.23 33.22
CA VAL A 431 14.18 7.93 33.60
C VAL A 431 13.54 7.22 32.40
N VAL A 432 12.83 7.95 31.53
CA VAL A 432 12.26 7.44 30.29
C VAL A 432 13.37 7.05 29.30
N ALA A 433 14.40 7.89 29.12
CA ALA A 433 15.55 7.57 28.28
C ALA A 433 16.34 6.36 28.79
N ALA A 434 16.45 6.19 30.11
CA ALA A 434 17.09 5.02 30.72
C ALA A 434 16.27 3.74 30.55
N ARG A 435 14.93 3.83 30.62
CA ARG A 435 14.02 2.69 30.41
C ARG A 435 14.01 2.25 28.94
N VAL A 436 13.95 3.22 28.02
CA VAL A 436 14.10 2.99 26.57
C VAL A 436 15.48 2.42 26.22
N SER A 437 16.55 2.85 26.88
CA SER A 437 17.89 2.24 26.69
C SER A 437 17.92 0.77 27.12
N ASN A 438 17.16 0.41 28.16
CA ASN A 438 17.05 -0.97 28.63
C ASN A 438 16.15 -1.82 27.70
N ASP A 439 15.08 -1.24 27.17
CA ASP A 439 14.13 -1.90 26.25
C ASP A 439 14.67 -2.01 24.80
N LEU A 440 15.49 -1.06 24.35
CA LEU A 440 16.33 -1.18 23.15
C LEU A 440 17.36 -2.31 23.31
N GLY A 441 17.83 -2.54 24.55
CA GLY A 441 18.63 -3.72 24.91
C GLY A 441 17.85 -5.04 24.71
N ILE A 442 16.54 -5.03 24.92
CA ILE A 442 15.67 -6.20 24.69
C ILE A 442 15.39 -6.39 23.18
N SER A 443 15.22 -5.29 22.42
CA SER A 443 15.06 -5.33 20.96
C SER A 443 16.32 -5.85 20.23
N SER A 444 17.51 -5.61 20.78
CA SER A 444 18.78 -6.15 20.26
C SER A 444 18.83 -7.69 20.20
N ASN A 445 18.07 -8.39 21.06
CA ASN A 445 18.04 -9.85 21.11
C ASN A 445 17.04 -10.47 20.12
N TYR A 446 16.09 -9.71 19.56
CA TYR A 446 15.15 -10.22 18.55
C TYR A 446 15.72 -10.21 17.12
N PHE A 447 16.75 -9.40 16.86
CA PHE A 447 17.38 -9.31 15.53
C PHE A 447 18.45 -10.37 15.24
N GLN A 448 18.65 -11.34 16.13
CA GLN A 448 19.50 -12.50 15.83
C GLN A 448 18.76 -13.53 14.97
N GLN A 449 18.56 -13.27 13.67
CA GLN A 449 18.52 -14.31 12.62
C GLN A 449 18.35 -13.74 11.20
N LYS A 450 19.32 -14.09 10.32
CA LYS A 450 19.38 -13.90 8.85
C LYS A 450 19.50 -12.44 8.35
N TYR A 451 20.64 -12.14 7.71
CA TYR A 451 20.80 -11.01 6.79
C TYR A 451 19.65 -10.98 5.77
N GLN A 452 18.69 -10.07 5.95
CA GLN A 452 17.65 -9.77 4.96
C GLN A 452 18.17 -8.68 4.02
N PRO A 453 17.90 -8.76 2.71
CA PRO A 453 18.24 -7.67 1.81
C PRO A 453 17.44 -6.41 2.19
N ILE A 454 18.09 -5.26 2.20
CA ILE A 454 17.55 -3.96 2.66
C ILE A 454 16.21 -3.57 2.01
N ASN A 455 16.01 -3.89 0.73
CA ASN A 455 14.74 -3.68 0.05
C ASN A 455 13.56 -4.39 0.75
N ASN A 456 13.77 -5.59 1.30
CA ASN A 456 12.71 -6.32 2.01
C ASN A 456 12.35 -5.61 3.33
N ILE A 457 13.34 -5.03 4.01
CA ILE A 457 13.10 -4.24 5.23
C ILE A 457 12.21 -3.04 4.89
N LEU A 458 12.55 -2.30 3.83
CA LEU A 458 11.80 -1.14 3.37
C LEU A 458 10.37 -1.49 2.95
N ILE A 459 10.19 -2.55 2.16
CA ILE A 459 8.86 -3.01 1.73
C ILE A 459 8.01 -3.39 2.94
N ASN A 460 8.57 -4.19 3.86
CA ASN A 460 7.86 -4.62 5.06
C ASN A 460 7.46 -3.41 5.93
N PHE A 461 8.34 -2.41 6.05
CA PHE A 461 8.04 -1.19 6.79
C PHE A 461 6.78 -0.50 6.24
N PHE A 462 6.71 -0.24 4.93
CA PHE A 462 5.55 0.43 4.34
C PHE A 462 4.28 -0.43 4.36
N GLN A 463 4.41 -1.75 4.22
CA GLN A 463 3.28 -2.67 4.31
C GLN A 463 2.71 -2.73 5.73
N ASN A 464 3.56 -2.79 6.74
CA ASN A 464 3.15 -2.73 8.15
C ASN A 464 2.53 -1.37 8.48
N LEU A 465 3.12 -0.28 7.98
CA LEU A 465 2.59 1.07 8.18
C LEU A 465 1.17 1.17 7.61
N THR A 466 0.97 0.65 6.41
CA THR A 466 -0.36 0.59 5.77
C THR A 466 -1.33 -0.28 6.56
N TYR A 467 -0.87 -1.43 7.06
CA TYR A 467 -1.71 -2.33 7.86
C TYR A 467 -2.18 -1.67 9.16
N PHE A 468 -1.26 -1.12 9.96
CA PHE A 468 -1.58 -0.46 11.21
C PHE A 468 -2.44 0.79 11.00
N LEU A 469 -2.12 1.63 10.01
CA LEU A 469 -2.95 2.79 9.66
C LEU A 469 -4.41 2.39 9.39
N LEU A 470 -4.61 1.38 8.53
CA LEU A 470 -5.96 0.94 8.17
C LEU A 470 -6.66 0.21 9.32
N LEU A 471 -5.91 -0.46 10.22
CA LEU A 471 -6.49 -1.10 11.39
C LEU A 471 -6.99 -0.07 12.39
N THR A 472 -6.13 0.86 12.80
CA THR A 472 -6.48 1.94 13.73
C THR A 472 -7.61 2.82 13.17
N LEU A 473 -7.59 3.13 11.87
CA LEU A 473 -8.67 3.89 11.23
C LEU A 473 -10.00 3.15 11.28
N GLN A 474 -9.99 1.83 11.12
CA GLN A 474 -11.20 1.03 11.23
C GLN A 474 -11.78 1.08 12.65
N ASP A 475 -10.92 0.99 13.66
CA ASP A 475 -11.33 1.03 15.06
C ASP A 475 -12.00 2.39 15.36
N ILE A 476 -11.36 3.51 14.98
CA ILE A 476 -11.91 4.88 15.09
C ILE A 476 -13.28 5.00 14.40
N ILE A 477 -13.39 4.51 13.15
CA ILE A 477 -14.66 4.55 12.41
C ILE A 477 -15.73 3.75 13.17
N SER A 478 -15.41 2.57 13.67
CA SER A 478 -16.37 1.69 14.35
C SER A 478 -16.88 2.23 15.70
N GLU A 479 -16.07 3.01 16.42
CA GLU A 479 -16.49 3.65 17.67
C GLU A 479 -17.46 4.82 17.43
N SER A 480 -17.27 5.54 16.32
CA SER A 480 -18.08 6.68 15.92
C SER A 480 -19.47 6.32 15.37
N GLU A 481 -19.72 5.04 15.04
CA GLU A 481 -20.99 4.54 14.46
C GLU A 481 -22.20 4.60 15.41
N ASN A 482 -22.03 5.11 16.63
CA ASN A 482 -23.06 5.04 17.66
C ASN A 482 -24.13 6.15 17.60
N ASP A 483 -23.95 7.27 16.89
CA ASP A 483 -24.96 8.35 16.97
C ASP A 483 -25.24 9.23 15.72
N ASP A 484 -24.46 9.20 14.61
CA ASP A 484 -24.80 9.98 13.39
C ASP A 484 -24.18 9.39 12.10
N ASP A 485 -24.78 9.67 10.92
CA ASP A 485 -24.25 9.32 9.59
C ASP A 485 -22.88 9.96 9.26
N VAL A 486 -22.37 10.81 10.16
CA VAL A 486 -21.11 11.55 10.03
C VAL A 486 -20.07 11.00 11.00
N VAL A 487 -19.02 10.38 10.45
CA VAL A 487 -17.83 9.99 11.22
C VAL A 487 -17.00 11.23 11.50
N THR A 488 -16.84 11.58 12.77
CA THR A 488 -15.97 12.70 13.19
C THR A 488 -14.62 12.13 13.62
N ILE A 489 -13.55 12.54 12.93
CA ILE A 489 -12.17 12.19 13.29
C ILE A 489 -11.55 13.41 13.99
N HIS A 490 -11.15 13.25 15.25
CA HIS A 490 -10.54 14.31 16.04
C HIS A 490 -9.03 14.43 15.78
N PRO A 491 -8.41 15.59 16.08
CA PRO A 491 -6.96 15.76 15.95
C PRO A 491 -6.13 14.72 16.74
N LYS A 492 -6.65 14.20 17.86
CA LYS A 492 -6.00 13.13 18.63
C LYS A 492 -5.92 11.84 17.82
N ASP A 493 -7.02 11.44 17.21
CA ASP A 493 -7.11 10.28 16.33
C ASP A 493 -6.14 10.39 15.15
N MET A 494 -6.01 11.61 14.58
CA MET A 494 -5.03 11.89 13.52
C MET A 494 -3.59 11.65 13.99
N VAL A 495 -3.25 12.05 15.22
CA VAL A 495 -1.93 11.81 15.82
C VAL A 495 -1.70 10.32 16.09
N GLU A 496 -2.72 9.60 16.56
CA GLU A 496 -2.67 8.16 16.80
C GLU A 496 -2.44 7.35 15.51
N LEU A 497 -3.08 7.77 14.43
CA LEU A 497 -2.84 7.31 13.05
C LEU A 497 -1.44 7.67 12.53
N GLY A 498 -0.71 8.49 13.28
CA GLY A 498 0.62 8.96 12.95
C GLY A 498 0.65 10.07 11.91
N LEU A 499 -0.47 10.75 11.64
CA LEU A 499 -0.66 11.73 10.56
C LEU A 499 -0.61 13.19 11.07
N ASP A 500 -0.48 14.16 10.16
CA ASP A 500 -0.59 15.58 10.48
C ASP A 500 -2.07 16.01 10.55
N PRO A 501 -2.58 16.51 11.69
CA PRO A 501 -4.01 16.82 11.84
C PRO A 501 -4.57 17.86 10.88
N ILE A 502 -3.71 18.74 10.33
CA ILE A 502 -4.15 19.81 9.42
C ILE A 502 -3.95 19.37 7.99
N GLN A 503 -2.73 18.94 7.65
CA GLN A 503 -2.32 18.69 6.27
C GLN A 503 -2.78 17.33 5.72
N ASP A 504 -3.06 16.35 6.59
CA ASP A 504 -3.49 15.00 6.19
C ASP A 504 -5.01 14.77 6.35
N SER A 505 -5.78 15.83 6.56
CA SER A 505 -7.25 15.77 6.67
C SER A 505 -7.91 15.27 5.37
N ASP A 506 -7.59 15.88 4.22
CA ASP A 506 -8.10 15.43 2.92
C ASP A 506 -7.62 14.02 2.56
N PHE A 507 -6.39 13.67 2.98
CA PHE A 507 -5.82 12.34 2.81
C PHE A 507 -6.65 11.28 3.53
N ILE A 508 -6.94 11.50 4.82
CA ILE A 508 -7.65 10.50 5.64
C ILE A 508 -9.10 10.34 5.20
N ILE A 509 -9.76 11.42 4.76
CA ILE A 509 -11.14 11.38 4.27
C ILE A 509 -11.22 10.51 3.01
N GLU A 510 -10.33 10.75 2.04
CA GLU A 510 -10.31 9.96 0.81
C GLU A 510 -9.92 8.50 1.09
N LEU A 511 -8.99 8.27 2.02
CA LEU A 511 -8.60 6.92 2.43
C LEU A 511 -9.78 6.17 3.06
N ALA A 512 -10.53 6.83 3.94
CA ALA A 512 -11.68 6.24 4.60
C ALA A 512 -12.79 5.89 3.58
N GLN A 513 -13.05 6.79 2.62
CA GLN A 513 -14.00 6.54 1.54
C GLN A 513 -13.57 5.33 0.68
N LEU A 514 -12.30 5.27 0.31
CA LEU A 514 -11.78 4.21 -0.55
C LEU A 514 -11.85 2.83 0.12
N TYR A 515 -11.50 2.71 1.40
CA TYR A 515 -11.34 1.41 2.06
C TYR A 515 -12.57 0.94 2.85
N PHE A 516 -13.43 1.85 3.33
CA PHE A 516 -14.52 1.51 4.24
C PHE A 516 -15.92 1.88 3.73
N GLU A 517 -16.07 2.76 2.73
CA GLU A 517 -17.40 3.19 2.29
C GLU A 517 -18.21 2.05 1.64
N GLU A 518 -17.58 1.22 0.80
CA GLU A 518 -18.25 0.07 0.20
C GLU A 518 -18.60 -0.99 1.25
N GLU A 519 -17.72 -1.21 2.23
CA GLU A 519 -17.97 -2.16 3.31
C GLU A 519 -19.10 -1.68 4.22
N LYS A 520 -19.12 -0.39 4.55
CA LYS A 520 -20.19 0.26 5.32
C LYS A 520 -21.53 0.17 4.58
N LYS A 521 -21.56 0.54 3.29
CA LYS A 521 -22.78 0.43 2.47
C LYS A 521 -23.28 -1.02 2.40
N ARG A 522 -22.38 -1.98 2.15
CA ARG A 522 -22.73 -3.40 2.12
C ARG A 522 -23.30 -3.85 3.46
N PHE A 523 -22.62 -3.52 4.56
CA PHE A 523 -23.05 -3.87 5.91
C PHE A 523 -24.42 -3.28 6.25
N GLN A 524 -24.64 -1.99 5.96
CA GLN A 524 -25.92 -1.32 6.15
C GLN A 524 -27.04 -1.98 5.32
N ILE A 525 -26.82 -2.21 4.03
CA ILE A 525 -27.79 -2.87 3.15
C ILE A 525 -28.11 -4.29 3.66
N GLU A 526 -27.09 -5.04 4.09
CA GLU A 526 -27.25 -6.38 4.64
C GLU A 526 -28.02 -6.37 5.97
N LEU A 527 -27.73 -5.41 6.85
CA LEU A 527 -28.42 -5.21 8.12
C LEU A 527 -29.88 -4.84 7.90
N GLU A 528 -30.16 -3.88 7.02
CA GLU A 528 -31.53 -3.50 6.64
C GLU A 528 -32.29 -4.70 6.07
N PHE A 529 -31.67 -5.42 5.13
CA PHE A 529 -32.27 -6.60 4.53
C PHE A 529 -32.59 -7.69 5.56
N ILE A 530 -31.66 -8.00 6.46
CA ILE A 530 -31.88 -8.97 7.53
C ILE A 530 -33.01 -8.51 8.44
N GLN A 531 -33.01 -7.25 8.84
CA GLN A 531 -34.08 -6.71 9.67
C GLN A 531 -35.44 -6.82 8.97
N CYS A 532 -35.51 -6.65 7.64
CA CYS A 532 -36.74 -6.89 6.87
C CYS A 532 -37.20 -8.37 6.92
N LEU A 533 -36.30 -9.35 7.08
CA LEU A 533 -36.69 -10.77 7.23
C LEU A 533 -37.51 -11.03 8.50
N SER A 534 -37.47 -10.12 9.48
CA SER A 534 -38.35 -10.20 10.65
C SER A 534 -39.84 -10.05 10.31
N ASN A 535 -40.19 -9.51 9.15
CA ASN A 535 -41.57 -9.31 8.71
C ASN A 535 -42.07 -10.46 7.81
N PRO A 536 -43.02 -11.30 8.26
CA PRO A 536 -43.55 -12.42 7.48
C PRO A 536 -44.17 -12.00 6.13
N TRP A 537 -44.75 -10.81 6.04
CA TRP A 537 -45.31 -10.30 4.78
C TRP A 537 -44.23 -9.96 3.75
N TYR A 538 -43.06 -9.50 4.22
CA TYR A 538 -41.91 -9.31 3.35
C TYR A 538 -41.38 -10.65 2.81
N LEU A 539 -41.33 -11.68 3.67
CA LEU A 539 -40.99 -13.04 3.24
C LEU A 539 -41.96 -13.58 2.19
N ASN A 540 -43.27 -13.35 2.36
CA ASN A 540 -44.26 -13.72 1.36
C ASN A 540 -44.04 -13.01 0.02
N ASN A 541 -43.76 -11.71 0.04
CA ASN A 541 -43.44 -10.96 -1.17
C ASN A 541 -42.18 -11.53 -1.88
N LEU A 542 -41.13 -11.86 -1.14
CA LEU A 542 -39.93 -12.52 -1.70
C LEU A 542 -40.28 -13.89 -2.32
N ALA A 543 -41.16 -14.66 -1.68
CA ALA A 543 -41.63 -15.95 -2.21
C ALA A 543 -42.44 -15.78 -3.50
N GLN A 544 -43.35 -14.81 -3.55
CA GLN A 544 -44.17 -14.52 -4.73
C GLN A 544 -43.31 -14.09 -5.93
N GLN A 545 -42.28 -13.28 -5.69
CA GLN A 545 -41.30 -12.85 -6.69
C GLN A 545 -40.30 -13.95 -7.09
N GLN A 546 -40.46 -15.17 -6.59
CA GLN A 546 -39.66 -16.36 -6.93
C GLN A 546 -38.19 -16.29 -6.51
N TYR A 547 -37.80 -15.36 -5.62
CA TYR A 547 -36.42 -15.28 -5.11
C TYR A 547 -35.99 -16.57 -4.38
N PHE A 548 -36.92 -17.22 -3.68
CA PHE A 548 -36.65 -18.49 -2.98
C PHE A 548 -36.43 -19.70 -3.90
N ARG A 549 -36.62 -19.55 -5.22
CA ARG A 549 -36.29 -20.57 -6.22
C ARG A 549 -34.96 -20.33 -6.92
N ASP A 550 -34.40 -19.12 -6.81
CA ASP A 550 -33.10 -18.78 -7.41
C ASP A 550 -31.94 -19.34 -6.56
N PRO A 551 -31.09 -20.24 -7.12
CA PRO A 551 -29.93 -20.77 -6.42
C PRO A 551 -28.95 -19.70 -5.94
N ALA A 552 -28.82 -18.59 -6.67
CA ALA A 552 -27.92 -17.50 -6.27
C ALA A 552 -28.41 -16.83 -4.98
N PHE A 553 -29.70 -16.52 -4.90
CA PHE A 553 -30.33 -15.95 -3.71
C PHE A 553 -30.27 -16.90 -2.50
N LEU A 554 -30.45 -18.19 -2.69
CA LEU A 554 -30.29 -19.18 -1.61
C LEU A 554 -28.86 -19.23 -1.06
N ASN A 555 -27.85 -19.08 -1.93
CA ASN A 555 -26.46 -18.96 -1.48
C ASN A 555 -26.22 -17.66 -0.72
N TYR A 556 -26.89 -16.58 -1.10
CA TYR A 556 -26.83 -15.31 -0.36
C TYR A 556 -27.45 -15.43 1.04
N LEU A 557 -28.61 -16.09 1.19
CA LEU A 557 -29.20 -16.38 2.51
C LEU A 557 -28.28 -17.24 3.39
N LYS A 558 -27.53 -18.17 2.80
CA LYS A 558 -26.51 -18.94 3.52
C LYS A 558 -25.33 -18.07 3.95
N TYR A 559 -24.91 -17.17 3.08
CA TYR A 559 -23.85 -16.21 3.40
C TYR A 559 -24.25 -15.36 4.63
N LEU A 560 -25.47 -14.81 4.65
CA LEU A 560 -25.98 -13.97 5.75
C LEU A 560 -26.07 -14.66 7.12
N GLN A 561 -25.86 -15.97 7.22
CA GLN A 561 -25.82 -16.70 8.50
C GLN A 561 -24.70 -16.20 9.44
N TYR A 562 -23.69 -15.48 8.93
CA TYR A 562 -22.64 -14.88 9.76
C TYR A 562 -23.20 -13.86 10.76
N TRP A 563 -24.36 -13.23 10.49
CA TRP A 563 -25.01 -12.27 11.39
C TRP A 563 -25.44 -12.86 12.74
N LYS A 564 -25.41 -14.19 12.88
CA LYS A 564 -25.65 -14.88 14.15
C LYS A 564 -24.44 -14.89 15.07
N GLN A 565 -23.25 -14.57 14.58
CA GLN A 565 -22.06 -14.48 15.43
C GLN A 565 -22.21 -13.29 16.39
N PRO A 566 -21.70 -13.37 17.63
CA PRO A 566 -21.90 -12.33 18.64
C PRO A 566 -21.44 -10.95 18.20
N GLU A 567 -20.38 -10.91 17.39
CA GLU A 567 -19.77 -9.70 16.81
C GLU A 567 -20.75 -8.88 15.97
N TYR A 568 -21.70 -9.54 15.28
CA TYR A 568 -22.66 -8.91 14.36
C TYR A 568 -24.09 -8.88 14.92
N ALA A 569 -24.47 -9.89 15.70
CA ALA A 569 -25.82 -10.01 16.25
C ALA A 569 -26.19 -8.81 17.15
N LYS A 570 -25.20 -8.14 17.75
CA LYS A 570 -25.38 -6.94 18.59
C LYS A 570 -26.05 -5.78 17.85
N PHE A 571 -25.92 -5.71 16.53
CA PHE A 571 -26.49 -4.64 15.71
C PHE A 571 -27.92 -4.92 15.25
N VAL A 572 -28.42 -6.14 15.42
CA VAL A 572 -29.75 -6.55 14.93
C VAL A 572 -30.83 -6.13 15.93
N VAL A 573 -31.62 -5.11 15.58
CA VAL A 573 -32.70 -4.59 16.44
C VAL A 573 -33.88 -5.56 16.55
N TYR A 574 -34.11 -6.38 15.53
CA TYR A 574 -35.21 -7.36 15.48
C TYR A 574 -34.69 -8.82 15.48
N PRO A 575 -34.46 -9.45 16.66
CA PRO A 575 -33.86 -10.78 16.75
C PRO A 575 -34.61 -11.89 16.00
N HIS A 576 -35.93 -11.74 15.81
CA HIS A 576 -36.73 -12.69 15.03
C HIS A 576 -36.28 -12.80 13.58
N ALA A 577 -35.59 -11.80 13.02
CA ALA A 577 -34.96 -11.88 11.71
C ALA A 577 -34.01 -13.08 11.60
N LEU A 578 -33.18 -13.31 12.63
CA LEU A 578 -32.21 -14.42 12.65
C LEU A 578 -32.92 -15.78 12.74
N TYR A 579 -34.06 -15.84 13.43
CA TYR A 579 -34.90 -17.03 13.49
C TYR A 579 -35.51 -17.37 12.12
N PHE A 580 -36.07 -16.37 11.43
CA PHE A 580 -36.57 -16.58 10.06
C PHE A 580 -35.46 -16.90 9.07
N LEU A 581 -34.26 -16.33 9.24
CA LEU A 581 -33.10 -16.65 8.41
C LEU A 581 -32.73 -18.14 8.49
N ASP A 582 -32.87 -18.77 9.66
CA ASP A 582 -32.72 -20.22 9.84
C ASP A 582 -33.84 -21.00 9.15
N LEU A 583 -35.09 -20.60 9.36
CA LEU A 583 -36.24 -21.25 8.73
C LEU A 583 -36.16 -21.19 7.20
N LEU A 584 -35.70 -20.09 6.62
CA LEU A 584 -35.51 -19.93 5.18
C LEU A 584 -34.45 -20.85 4.57
N GLN A 585 -33.59 -21.50 5.38
CA GLN A 585 -32.68 -22.53 4.88
C GLN A 585 -33.44 -23.80 4.46
N HIS A 586 -34.58 -24.06 5.07
CA HIS A 586 -35.43 -25.23 4.81
C HIS A 586 -36.37 -24.96 3.63
N ALA A 587 -36.35 -25.87 2.65
CA ALA A 587 -37.21 -25.75 1.46
C ALA A 587 -38.71 -25.77 1.82
N GLU A 588 -39.09 -26.59 2.80
CA GLU A 588 -40.47 -26.73 3.29
C GLU A 588 -41.05 -25.39 3.76
N PHE A 589 -40.25 -24.60 4.50
CA PHE A 589 -40.69 -23.30 4.98
C PHE A 589 -40.79 -22.26 3.86
N ARG A 590 -39.86 -22.30 2.89
CA ARG A 590 -39.89 -21.42 1.71
C ARG A 590 -41.15 -21.63 0.87
N ASP A 591 -41.57 -22.87 0.72
CA ASP A 591 -42.82 -23.21 0.02
C ASP A 591 -44.04 -22.84 0.89
N TYR A 592 -43.98 -23.09 2.20
CA TYR A 592 -45.06 -22.79 3.14
C TYR A 592 -45.39 -21.29 3.18
N ILE A 593 -44.39 -20.40 3.25
CA ILE A 593 -44.60 -18.95 3.38
C ILE A 593 -45.09 -18.30 2.07
N SER A 594 -45.18 -19.03 0.95
CA SER A 594 -45.60 -18.48 -0.34
C SER A 594 -47.10 -18.12 -0.41
N THR A 595 -47.92 -18.73 0.44
CA THR A 595 -49.38 -18.51 0.50
C THR A 595 -49.74 -17.46 1.55
N SER A 596 -50.63 -16.53 1.22
CA SER A 596 -51.05 -15.45 2.13
C SER A 596 -51.68 -15.94 3.45
N GLU A 597 -52.42 -17.05 3.42
CA GLU A 597 -53.04 -17.65 4.62
C GLU A 597 -51.98 -18.16 5.60
N ASN A 598 -50.97 -18.88 5.10
CA ASN A 598 -49.84 -19.35 5.90
C ASN A 598 -49.01 -18.18 6.46
N THR A 599 -48.81 -17.12 5.67
CA THR A 599 -48.14 -15.90 6.13
C THR A 599 -48.91 -15.21 7.26
N GLN A 600 -50.23 -15.14 7.15
CA GLN A 600 -51.08 -14.57 8.20
C GLN A 600 -50.97 -15.37 9.50
N GLU A 601 -50.88 -16.70 9.40
CA GLU A 601 -50.66 -17.56 10.57
C GLU A 601 -49.29 -17.33 11.20
N VAL A 602 -48.22 -17.28 10.41
CA VAL A 602 -46.86 -16.99 10.92
C VAL A 602 -46.81 -15.61 11.59
N HIS A 603 -47.46 -14.60 10.99
CA HIS A 603 -47.59 -13.27 11.58
C HIS A 603 -48.37 -13.28 12.90
N ARG A 604 -49.46 -14.05 12.98
CA ARG A 604 -50.25 -14.23 14.21
C ARG A 604 -49.43 -14.92 15.31
N MET A 605 -48.68 -15.97 14.95
CA MET A 605 -47.78 -16.67 15.87
C MET A 605 -46.67 -15.76 16.40
N GLN A 606 -46.08 -14.93 15.52
CA GLN A 606 -45.11 -13.92 15.90
C GLN A 606 -45.70 -12.90 16.88
N TYR A 607 -46.91 -12.42 16.61
CA TYR A 607 -47.63 -11.51 17.50
C TYR A 607 -47.89 -12.11 18.89
N TYR A 608 -48.42 -13.33 18.96
CA TYR A 608 -48.68 -14.01 20.23
C TYR A 608 -47.41 -14.33 20.99
N HIS A 609 -46.33 -14.69 20.29
CA HIS A 609 -45.02 -14.86 20.92
C HIS A 609 -44.62 -13.60 21.67
N TRP A 610 -44.71 -12.41 21.04
CA TRP A 610 -44.40 -11.14 21.70
C TRP A 610 -45.36 -10.79 22.84
N GLN A 611 -46.65 -11.08 22.68
CA GLN A 611 -47.67 -10.79 23.69
C GLN A 611 -47.46 -11.58 24.99
N TYR A 612 -47.08 -12.86 24.88
CA TYR A 612 -47.02 -13.77 26.03
C TYR A 612 -45.60 -14.08 26.52
N LEU A 613 -44.55 -13.57 25.86
CA LEU A 613 -43.15 -13.82 26.24
C LEU A 613 -42.83 -13.40 27.69
N ARG A 614 -43.40 -12.27 28.13
CA ARG A 614 -43.16 -11.71 29.48
C ARG A 614 -44.27 -12.02 30.47
N ASN A 615 -45.47 -12.33 30.00
CA ASN A 615 -46.65 -12.62 30.80
C ASN A 615 -47.37 -13.84 30.20
N PRO A 616 -46.88 -15.06 30.47
CA PRO A 616 -47.60 -16.26 30.04
C PRO A 616 -49.00 -16.24 30.68
N PRO A 617 -50.06 -16.60 29.93
CA PRO A 617 -51.39 -16.67 30.50
C PRO A 617 -51.35 -17.65 31.67
N SER A 618 -51.87 -17.24 32.83
CA SER A 618 -52.03 -18.14 33.97
C SER A 618 -52.85 -19.32 33.49
N THR A 619 -52.25 -20.51 33.52
CA THR A 619 -52.91 -21.76 33.18
C THR A 619 -54.15 -21.87 34.05
N THR A 620 -55.30 -21.52 33.48
CA THR A 620 -56.59 -21.76 34.10
C THR A 620 -56.77 -23.25 33.98
N THR A 621 -56.62 -23.95 35.10
CA THR A 621 -56.98 -25.35 35.24
C THR A 621 -58.38 -25.53 34.67
N VAL A 622 -58.46 -26.20 33.53
CA VAL A 622 -59.73 -26.67 32.98
C VAL A 622 -60.21 -27.72 33.98
N GLU A 623 -61.18 -27.35 34.83
CA GLU A 623 -61.97 -28.33 35.57
C GLU A 623 -62.73 -29.17 34.53
N GLU A 624 -62.37 -30.46 34.46
CA GLU A 624 -63.16 -31.45 33.73
C GLU A 624 -64.57 -31.51 34.32
N PRO A 625 -65.64 -31.42 33.51
CA PRO A 625 -66.98 -31.66 34.00
C PRO A 625 -67.15 -33.16 34.27
N GLN A 626 -67.62 -33.46 35.49
CA GLN A 626 -67.87 -34.81 36.04
C GLN A 626 -68.81 -35.67 35.20
#